data_AF-A0AAU0M188-F1
#
_entry.id   AF-A0AAU0M188-F1
#
_cell.length_a   1.000
_cell.length_b   1.000
_cell.length_c   1.000
_cell.angle_alpha   90.00
_cell.angle_beta   90.00
_cell.angle_gamma   90.00
#
_symmetry.space_group_name_H-M   'P 1'
#
loop_
_entity.id
_entity.type
_entity.pdbx_description
1 polymer ?
#
loop_
_entity_poly.entity_id
_entity_poly.type
_entity_poly.pdbx_seq_one_letter_code
_entity_poly.pdbx_strand_id
1 'polypeptide(L)'
;MNNFLELNKHKFFFAFKIISLSFTLLFVILPMAISIANGNYPTWTLFISVFLLASVIFPLLLVGMTYLAWLNKIWVKKKVLNIQPFDELDRIGFATAYINEKSKWNLTEEIKEIVMDGYRIQFNVIMGFPSNIEFRALVKYPILGKERFTAFVASSKQDNIYLDIDSLIKVYPPKKVDNLTIEQLKAELIQFAQVMRLENFEPLDRT
;
A
#
# COMPACT_ATOMS: atom_id res chain seq x y z
N MET A 1 16.40 -3.14 6.71
CA MET A 1 15.34 -3.51 5.74
C MET A 1 15.50 -4.96 5.37
N ASN A 2 14.68 -5.78 6.01
CA ASN A 2 14.65 -7.24 5.85
C ASN A 2 14.36 -7.61 4.38
N ASN A 3 14.86 -8.76 3.97
CA ASN A 3 14.76 -9.20 2.58
C ASN A 3 13.27 -9.47 2.25
N PHE A 4 12.75 -8.99 1.12
CA PHE A 4 11.32 -9.16 0.75
C PHE A 4 10.78 -10.56 1.02
N LEU A 5 11.57 -11.55 0.57
CA LEU A 5 11.26 -12.95 0.68
C LEU A 5 11.18 -13.40 2.13
N GLU A 6 11.99 -12.84 3.02
CA GLU A 6 11.93 -13.16 4.45
C GLU A 6 10.58 -12.77 5.06
N LEU A 7 10.06 -11.58 4.71
CA LEU A 7 8.79 -11.08 5.21
C LEU A 7 7.57 -11.68 4.48
N ASN A 8 7.73 -12.13 3.23
CA ASN A 8 6.61 -12.44 2.34
C ASN A 8 6.63 -13.83 1.68
N LYS A 9 7.61 -14.70 1.94
CA LYS A 9 7.75 -16.01 1.28
C LYS A 9 6.45 -16.83 1.29
N HIS A 10 5.78 -16.89 2.45
CA HIS A 10 4.53 -17.66 2.58
C HIS A 10 3.40 -17.05 1.76
N LYS A 11 3.28 -15.72 1.73
CA LYS A 11 2.25 -14.99 0.97
C LYS A 11 2.49 -15.11 -0.54
N PHE A 12 3.76 -15.01 -0.94
CA PHE A 12 4.20 -15.17 -2.33
C PHE A 12 3.87 -16.56 -2.87
N PHE A 13 4.21 -17.61 -2.12
CA PHE A 13 3.92 -18.99 -2.53
C PHE A 13 2.42 -19.28 -2.55
N PHE A 14 1.67 -18.71 -1.61
CA PHE A 14 0.21 -18.81 -1.58
C PHE A 14 -0.43 -18.13 -2.80
N ALA A 15 -0.01 -16.90 -3.12
CA ALA A 15 -0.47 -16.17 -4.30
C ALA A 15 -0.15 -16.94 -5.59
N PHE A 16 1.08 -17.44 -5.73
CA PHE A 16 1.47 -18.27 -6.87
C PHE A 16 0.55 -19.48 -7.04
N LYS A 17 0.30 -20.24 -5.97
CA LYS A 17 -0.60 -21.41 -6.01
C LYS A 17 -2.02 -21.05 -6.44
N ILE A 18 -2.60 -19.98 -5.89
CA ILE A 18 -3.96 -19.56 -6.24
C ILE A 18 -4.04 -19.13 -7.70
N ILE A 19 -3.07 -18.35 -8.16
CA ILE A 19 -3.04 -17.87 -9.55
C ILE A 19 -2.85 -19.07 -10.49
N SER A 20 -1.90 -19.97 -10.20
CA SER A 20 -1.70 -21.20 -10.96
C SER A 20 -2.99 -22.02 -11.04
N LEU A 21 -3.64 -22.31 -9.92
CA LEU A 21 -4.87 -23.10 -9.89
C LEU A 21 -6.01 -22.43 -10.69
N SER A 22 -6.19 -21.13 -10.51
CA SER A 22 -7.20 -20.34 -11.23
C SER A 22 -6.95 -20.39 -12.73
N PHE A 23 -5.69 -20.21 -13.16
CA PHE A 23 -5.34 -20.25 -14.58
C PHE A 23 -5.43 -21.66 -15.16
N THR A 24 -5.05 -22.71 -14.42
CA THR A 24 -5.27 -24.09 -14.85
C THR A 24 -6.76 -24.36 -15.08
N LEU A 25 -7.62 -23.93 -14.15
CA LEU A 25 -9.06 -24.12 -14.29
C LEU A 25 -9.62 -23.38 -15.51
N LEU A 26 -9.28 -22.10 -15.66
CA LEU A 26 -9.85 -21.22 -16.69
C LEU A 26 -9.30 -21.50 -18.09
N PHE A 27 -8.02 -21.80 -18.22
CA PHE A 27 -7.35 -21.89 -19.52
C PHE A 27 -6.97 -23.31 -19.93
N VAL A 28 -7.05 -24.29 -19.03
CA VAL A 28 -6.77 -25.70 -19.34
C VAL A 28 -8.04 -26.53 -19.21
N ILE A 29 -8.65 -26.57 -18.02
CA ILE A 29 -9.77 -27.48 -17.74
C ILE A 29 -11.03 -27.08 -18.52
N LEU A 30 -11.46 -25.82 -18.43
CA LEU A 30 -12.67 -25.36 -19.12
C LEU A 30 -12.56 -25.47 -20.65
N PRO A 31 -11.49 -25.00 -21.33
CA PRO A 31 -11.38 -25.12 -22.77
C PRO A 31 -11.31 -26.58 -23.22
N MET A 32 -10.68 -27.44 -22.44
CA MET A 32 -10.61 -28.86 -22.77
C MET A 32 -11.97 -29.56 -22.63
N ALA A 33 -12.72 -29.26 -21.57
CA ALA A 33 -14.08 -29.75 -21.41
C ALA A 33 -14.98 -29.31 -22.59
N ILE A 34 -14.87 -28.05 -23.02
CA ILE A 34 -15.60 -27.52 -24.19
C ILE A 34 -15.15 -28.22 -25.48
N SER A 35 -13.85 -28.40 -25.69
CA SER A 35 -13.30 -29.05 -26.88
C SER A 35 -13.80 -30.49 -27.00
N ILE A 36 -13.75 -31.25 -25.89
CA ILE A 36 -14.23 -32.63 -25.82
C ILE A 36 -15.75 -32.69 -26.07
N ALA A 37 -16.52 -31.78 -25.48
CA ALA A 37 -17.97 -31.70 -25.70
C ALA A 37 -18.34 -31.43 -27.17
N ASN A 38 -17.47 -30.71 -27.90
CA ASN A 38 -17.62 -30.43 -29.33
C ASN A 38 -16.99 -31.51 -30.24
N GLY A 39 -16.49 -32.63 -29.67
CA GLY A 39 -15.88 -33.73 -30.42
C GLY A 39 -14.46 -33.45 -30.95
N ASN A 40 -13.84 -32.33 -30.55
CA ASN A 40 -12.49 -31.97 -30.94
C ASN A 40 -11.50 -32.35 -29.84
N TYR A 41 -10.54 -33.22 -30.14
CA TYR A 41 -9.49 -33.61 -29.20
C TYR A 41 -8.21 -32.82 -29.48
N PRO A 42 -7.73 -32.00 -28.53
CA PRO A 42 -6.46 -31.30 -28.71
C PRO A 42 -5.31 -32.31 -28.76
N THR A 43 -4.28 -31.99 -29.54
CA THR A 43 -3.04 -32.77 -29.52
C THR A 43 -2.36 -32.67 -28.15
N TRP A 44 -1.65 -33.72 -27.75
CA TRP A 44 -0.90 -33.74 -26.48
C TRP A 44 0.11 -32.59 -26.37
N THR A 45 0.75 -32.22 -27.48
CA THR A 45 1.69 -31.09 -27.53
C THR A 45 1.00 -29.76 -27.23
N LEU A 46 -0.19 -29.53 -27.77
CA LEU A 46 -0.96 -28.32 -27.50
C LEU A 46 -1.44 -28.30 -26.04
N PHE A 47 -1.92 -29.42 -25.52
CA PHE A 47 -2.33 -29.55 -24.13
C PHE A 47 -1.18 -29.22 -23.15
N ILE A 48 -0.03 -29.87 -23.32
CA ILE A 48 1.14 -29.66 -22.45
C ILE A 48 1.61 -28.20 -22.53
N SER A 49 1.67 -27.62 -23.74
CA SER A 49 2.10 -26.23 -23.93
C SER A 49 1.17 -25.25 -23.21
N VAL A 50 -0.15 -25.41 -23.38
CA VAL A 50 -1.15 -24.57 -22.72
C VAL A 50 -1.10 -24.76 -21.20
N PHE A 51 -0.95 -25.99 -20.72
CA PHE A 51 -0.82 -26.28 -19.30
C PHE A 51 0.40 -25.59 -18.67
N LEU A 52 1.58 -25.70 -19.30
CA LEU A 52 2.81 -25.06 -18.81
C LEU A 52 2.70 -23.53 -18.85
N LEU A 53 2.19 -22.98 -19.95
CA LEU A 53 2.01 -21.54 -20.09
C LEU A 53 1.05 -20.98 -19.04
N ALA A 54 -0.15 -21.55 -18.94
CA ALA A 54 -1.19 -21.07 -18.04
C ALA A 54 -0.88 -21.33 -16.56
N SER A 55 -0.32 -22.50 -16.22
CA SER A 55 -0.20 -22.93 -14.83
C SER A 55 1.14 -22.57 -14.19
N VAL A 56 2.18 -22.30 -14.99
CA VAL A 56 3.53 -22.04 -14.48
C VAL A 56 4.07 -20.70 -14.97
N ILE A 57 4.18 -20.51 -16.28
CA ILE A 57 4.88 -19.35 -16.84
C ILE A 57 4.13 -18.05 -16.54
N PHE A 58 2.82 -18.00 -16.82
CA PHE A 58 2.01 -16.80 -16.59
C PHE A 58 1.89 -16.43 -15.11
N PRO A 59 1.61 -17.39 -14.19
CA PRO A 59 1.58 -17.11 -12.77
C PRO A 59 2.93 -16.63 -12.22
N LEU A 60 4.05 -17.21 -12.68
CA LEU A 60 5.39 -16.72 -12.33
C LEU A 60 5.61 -15.28 -12.79
N LEU A 61 5.18 -14.95 -14.01
CA LEU A 61 5.29 -13.59 -14.56
C LEU A 61 4.48 -12.59 -13.73
N LEU A 62 3.22 -12.91 -13.43
CA LEU A 62 2.34 -12.05 -12.62
C LEU A 62 2.93 -11.78 -11.23
N VAL A 63 3.34 -12.85 -10.55
CA VAL A 63 3.95 -12.76 -9.23
C VAL A 63 5.29 -12.00 -9.28
N GLY A 64 6.07 -12.18 -10.35
CA GLY A 64 7.29 -11.42 -10.61
C GLY A 64 7.04 -9.92 -10.81
N MET A 65 5.99 -9.54 -11.54
CA MET A 65 5.60 -8.13 -11.69
C MET A 65 5.20 -7.50 -10.36
N THR A 66 4.47 -8.22 -9.51
CA THR A 66 4.12 -7.74 -8.16
C THR A 66 5.37 -7.51 -7.31
N TYR A 67 6.36 -8.40 -7.39
CA TYR A 67 7.64 -8.23 -6.71
C TYR A 67 8.41 -7.00 -7.22
N LEU A 68 8.47 -6.80 -8.54
CA LEU A 68 9.12 -5.62 -9.13
C LEU A 68 8.44 -4.32 -8.71
N ALA A 69 7.11 -4.29 -8.67
CA ALA A 69 6.34 -3.14 -8.20
C ALA A 69 6.64 -2.81 -6.74
N TRP A 70 6.73 -3.84 -5.88
CA TRP A 70 7.12 -3.68 -4.48
C TRP A 70 8.56 -3.17 -4.33
N LEU A 71 9.50 -3.73 -5.09
CA LEU A 71 10.90 -3.27 -5.09
C LEU A 71 11.01 -1.80 -5.48
N ASN A 72 10.30 -1.39 -6.53
CA ASN A 72 10.28 0.00 -6.97
C ASN A 72 9.74 0.94 -5.88
N LYS A 73 8.61 0.58 -5.25
CA LYS A 73 8.01 1.34 -4.14
C LYS A 73 9.01 1.54 -3.00
N ILE A 74 9.71 0.49 -2.63
CA ILE A 74 10.69 0.53 -1.55
C ILE A 74 11.92 1.34 -1.90
N TRP A 75 12.39 1.23 -3.14
CA TRP A 75 13.54 1.98 -3.59
C TRP A 75 13.25 3.49 -3.57
N VAL A 76 12.08 3.89 -4.05
CA VAL A 76 11.60 5.29 -3.95
C VAL A 76 11.49 5.73 -2.49
N LYS A 77 10.90 4.91 -1.62
CA LYS A 77 10.75 5.21 -0.19
C LYS A 77 12.10 5.41 0.51
N LYS A 78 13.05 4.50 0.27
CA LYS A 78 14.43 4.61 0.78
C LYS A 78 15.12 5.88 0.30
N LYS A 79 14.94 6.24 -0.97
CA LYS A 79 15.51 7.47 -1.53
C LYS A 79 14.99 8.70 -0.78
N VAL A 80 13.68 8.77 -0.52
CA VAL A 80 13.09 9.90 0.23
C VAL A 80 13.56 9.92 1.68
N LEU A 81 13.60 8.76 2.35
CA LEU A 81 14.09 8.63 3.73
C LEU A 81 15.58 8.94 3.91
N ASN A 82 16.33 9.16 2.84
CA ASN A 82 17.73 9.57 2.89
C ASN A 82 17.93 11.07 2.57
N ILE A 83 16.84 11.83 2.45
CA ILE A 83 16.86 13.26 2.12
C ILE A 83 16.27 14.03 3.31
N GLN A 84 16.87 15.17 3.67
CA GLN A 84 16.33 16.05 4.71
C GLN A 84 14.93 16.57 4.34
N PRO A 85 14.01 16.69 5.32
CA PRO A 85 14.18 16.35 6.74
C PRO A 85 13.84 14.88 7.09
N PHE A 86 13.63 14.00 6.12
CA PHE A 86 13.06 12.66 6.36
C PHE A 86 14.08 11.61 6.82
N ASP A 87 15.37 11.87 6.63
CA ASP A 87 16.46 11.12 7.25
C ASP A 87 16.52 11.30 8.78
N GLU A 88 15.86 12.34 9.28
CA GLU A 88 15.80 12.69 10.70
C GLU A 88 14.46 12.32 11.37
N LEU A 89 13.57 11.55 10.73
CA LEU A 89 12.26 11.18 11.30
C LEU A 89 12.38 10.50 12.68
N ASP A 90 13.44 9.74 12.91
CA ASP A 90 13.67 9.08 14.20
C ASP A 90 13.88 10.11 15.34
N ARG A 91 14.37 11.33 15.04
CA ARG A 91 14.52 12.43 16.03
C ARG A 91 13.20 12.96 16.56
N ILE A 92 12.13 12.88 15.76
CA ILE A 92 10.80 13.35 16.17
C ILE A 92 9.92 12.22 16.70
N GLY A 93 10.46 11.00 16.82
CA GLY A 93 9.81 9.85 17.45
C GLY A 93 9.22 8.83 16.49
N PHE A 94 9.53 8.88 15.19
CA PHE A 94 9.17 7.78 14.30
C PHE A 94 10.00 6.54 14.65
N ALA A 95 9.35 5.38 14.59
CA ALA A 95 9.98 4.08 14.76
C ALA A 95 9.66 3.20 13.55
N THR A 96 10.50 2.20 13.33
CA THR A 96 10.21 1.16 12.34
C THR A 96 9.05 0.32 12.81
N ALA A 97 8.07 0.11 11.93
CA ALA A 97 6.94 -0.75 12.16
C ALA A 97 6.60 -1.54 10.90
N TYR A 98 5.85 -2.62 11.04
CA TYR A 98 5.43 -3.44 9.91
C TYR A 98 3.92 -3.35 9.73
N ILE A 99 3.46 -3.25 8.49
CA ILE A 99 2.04 -3.32 8.15
C ILE A 99 1.73 -4.65 7.48
N ASN A 100 0.48 -5.09 7.58
CA ASN A 100 -0.03 -6.32 6.97
C ASN A 100 0.64 -7.62 7.41
N GLU A 101 1.41 -7.65 8.51
CA GLU A 101 2.13 -8.86 8.95
C GLU A 101 1.22 -10.10 9.03
N LYS A 102 0.03 -9.93 9.60
CA LYS A 102 -0.97 -10.99 9.77
C LYS A 102 -1.84 -11.23 8.53
N SER A 103 -1.80 -10.34 7.54
CA SER A 103 -2.62 -10.47 6.33
C SER A 103 -2.08 -11.58 5.43
N LYS A 104 -2.96 -12.45 4.94
CA LYS A 104 -2.61 -13.46 3.92
C LYS A 104 -2.58 -12.90 2.50
N TRP A 105 -3.27 -11.78 2.28
CA TRP A 105 -3.52 -11.20 0.97
C TRP A 105 -2.58 -10.04 0.65
N ASN A 106 -2.26 -9.22 1.66
CA ASN A 106 -1.42 -8.05 1.48
C ASN A 106 0.02 -8.37 1.85
N LEU A 107 0.96 -7.84 1.07
CA LEU A 107 2.39 -7.95 1.37
C LEU A 107 2.71 -7.18 2.65
N THR A 108 3.54 -7.80 3.49
CA THR A 108 4.14 -7.14 4.64
C THR A 108 5.10 -6.07 4.14
N GLU A 109 4.95 -4.85 4.65
CA GLU A 109 5.82 -3.73 4.34
C GLU A 109 6.42 -3.13 5.61
N GLU A 110 7.69 -2.75 5.53
CA GLU A 110 8.37 -1.97 6.56
C GLU A 110 8.04 -0.48 6.36
N ILE A 111 7.57 0.17 7.43
CA ILE A 111 7.17 1.57 7.45
C ILE A 111 7.81 2.31 8.63
N LYS A 112 7.82 3.64 8.55
CA LYS A 112 8.09 4.50 9.70
C LYS A 112 6.73 4.96 10.23
N GLU A 113 6.50 4.79 11.53
CA GLU A 113 5.26 5.18 12.22
C GLU A 113 5.60 5.95 13.50
N ILE A 114 4.77 6.93 13.85
CA ILE A 114 4.79 7.63 15.13
C ILE A 114 3.40 7.56 15.77
N VAL A 115 3.34 7.62 17.10
CA VAL A 115 2.10 7.86 17.84
C VAL A 115 2.09 9.29 18.35
N MET A 116 1.09 10.07 17.94
CA MET A 116 0.94 11.48 18.31
C MET A 116 -0.51 11.75 18.71
N ASP A 117 -0.73 12.23 19.94
CA ASP A 117 -2.07 12.42 20.54
C ASP A 117 -2.99 11.19 20.41
N GLY A 118 -2.41 9.99 20.50
CA GLY A 118 -3.13 8.72 20.34
C GLY A 118 -3.32 8.26 18.90
N TYR A 119 -3.06 9.11 17.91
CA TYR A 119 -3.15 8.76 16.49
C TYR A 119 -1.84 8.12 16.00
N ARG A 120 -1.96 7.01 15.28
CA ARG A 120 -0.84 6.38 14.56
C ARG A 120 -0.68 7.04 13.20
N ILE A 121 0.43 7.74 13.01
CA ILE A 121 0.75 8.44 11.77
C ILE A 121 1.87 7.67 11.06
N GLN A 122 1.57 7.23 9.84
CA GLN A 122 2.44 6.41 9.00
C GLN A 122 3.05 7.25 7.89
N PHE A 123 4.37 7.14 7.73
CA PHE A 123 5.07 7.73 6.59
C PHE A 123 4.95 6.84 5.35
N ASN A 124 4.53 7.44 4.24
CA ASN A 124 4.48 6.79 2.95
C ASN A 124 4.83 7.76 1.81
N VAL A 125 5.04 7.22 0.60
CA VAL A 125 5.37 7.99 -0.60
C VAL A 125 4.41 7.57 -1.71
N ILE A 126 3.68 8.53 -2.27
CA ILE A 126 2.83 8.33 -3.43
C ILE A 126 3.74 8.37 -4.67
N MET A 127 3.85 7.21 -5.34
CA MET A 127 4.60 7.10 -6.59
C MET A 127 3.86 7.86 -7.71
N GLY A 128 4.51 8.89 -8.25
CA GLY A 128 4.02 9.76 -9.32
C GLY A 128 5.13 10.68 -9.83
N PHE A 129 4.84 11.50 -10.84
CA PHE A 129 5.76 12.52 -11.35
C PHE A 129 5.16 13.93 -11.16
N PRO A 130 5.62 14.72 -10.17
CA PRO A 130 6.61 14.36 -9.15
C PRO A 130 6.01 13.49 -8.02
N SER A 131 6.84 12.74 -7.31
CA SER A 131 6.38 11.89 -6.19
C SER A 131 6.04 12.76 -4.99
N ASN A 132 4.92 12.46 -4.33
CA ASN A 132 4.47 13.20 -3.16
C ASN A 132 4.74 12.39 -1.89
N ILE A 133 5.04 13.10 -0.80
CA ILE A 133 5.25 12.49 0.50
C ILE A 133 3.94 12.58 1.27
N GLU A 134 3.56 11.50 1.94
CA GLU A 134 2.32 11.48 2.69
C GLU A 134 2.52 10.98 4.13
N PHE A 135 1.77 11.60 5.04
CA PHE A 135 1.62 11.15 6.42
C PHE A 135 0.18 10.74 6.62
N ARG A 136 -0.04 9.44 6.79
CA ARG A 136 -1.35 8.81 6.88
C ARG A 136 -1.66 8.50 8.34
N ALA A 137 -2.69 9.15 8.88
CA ALA A 137 -3.24 8.82 10.19
C ALA A 137 -4.38 7.81 10.04
N LEU A 138 -4.32 6.71 10.78
CA LEU A 138 -5.41 5.73 10.83
C LEU A 138 -6.51 6.21 11.79
N VAL A 139 -7.72 6.41 11.26
CA VAL A 139 -8.82 7.01 12.02
C VAL A 139 -10.17 6.38 11.69
N LYS A 140 -11.08 6.41 12.65
CA LYS A 140 -12.51 6.19 12.41
C LYS A 140 -13.19 7.53 12.19
N TYR A 141 -14.06 7.55 11.18
CA TYR A 141 -14.80 8.74 10.81
C TYR A 141 -15.88 9.06 11.84
N PRO A 142 -16.00 10.32 12.27
CA PRO A 142 -17.14 10.75 13.08
C PRO A 142 -18.45 10.65 12.30
N ILE A 143 -19.54 10.41 13.01
CA ILE A 143 -20.89 10.50 12.44
C ILE A 143 -21.23 11.98 12.26
N LEU A 144 -21.05 12.50 11.04
CA LEU A 144 -21.32 13.90 10.69
C LEU A 144 -22.48 13.99 9.69
N GLY A 145 -23.27 15.07 9.80
CA GLY A 145 -24.21 15.45 8.75
C GLY A 145 -23.49 15.80 7.45
N LYS A 146 -24.12 15.51 6.31
CA LYS A 146 -23.55 15.67 4.96
C LYS A 146 -22.96 17.07 4.71
N GLU A 147 -23.63 18.12 5.16
CA GLU A 147 -23.17 19.51 4.99
C GLU A 147 -21.86 19.78 5.74
N ARG A 148 -21.80 19.40 7.02
CA ARG A 148 -20.61 19.55 7.86
C ARG A 148 -19.44 18.73 7.31
N PHE A 149 -19.71 17.51 6.87
CA PHE A 149 -18.69 16.67 6.22
C PHE A 149 -18.14 17.33 4.95
N THR A 150 -19.03 17.85 4.09
CA THR A 150 -18.63 18.53 2.84
C THR A 150 -17.81 19.79 3.12
N ALA A 151 -18.21 20.58 4.11
CA ALA A 151 -17.47 21.76 4.53
C ALA A 151 -16.07 21.42 5.04
N PHE A 152 -15.95 20.38 5.88
CA PHE A 152 -14.66 19.89 6.37
C PHE A 152 -13.76 19.39 5.24
N VAL A 153 -14.30 18.63 4.28
CA VAL A 153 -13.53 18.17 3.11
C VAL A 153 -12.99 19.36 2.32
N ALA A 154 -13.80 20.41 2.15
CA ALA A 154 -13.42 21.60 1.39
C ALA A 154 -12.33 22.41 2.10
N SER A 155 -12.43 22.61 3.42
CA SER A 155 -11.41 23.32 4.20
C SER A 155 -10.10 22.52 4.28
N SER A 156 -10.18 21.22 4.53
CA SER A 156 -9.02 20.32 4.66
C SER A 156 -8.12 20.29 3.42
N LYS A 157 -8.71 20.43 2.22
CA LYS A 157 -7.95 20.49 0.97
C LYS A 157 -7.00 21.68 0.91
N GLN A 158 -7.35 22.82 1.54
CA GLN A 158 -6.48 24.00 1.58
C GLN A 158 -5.17 23.70 2.33
N ASP A 159 -5.26 22.82 3.32
CA ASP A 159 -4.12 22.34 4.11
C ASP A 159 -3.45 21.09 3.52
N ASN A 160 -3.79 20.68 2.30
CA ASN A 160 -3.33 19.42 1.70
C ASN A 160 -3.67 18.17 2.55
N ILE A 161 -4.82 18.21 3.22
CA ILE A 161 -5.37 17.08 3.96
C ILE A 161 -6.46 16.42 3.11
N TYR A 162 -6.35 15.11 2.93
CA TYR A 162 -7.24 14.29 2.12
C TYR A 162 -7.81 13.14 2.94
N LEU A 163 -9.05 12.79 2.63
CA LEU A 163 -9.76 11.66 3.23
C LEU A 163 -9.53 10.43 2.37
N ASP A 164 -9.19 9.33 2.99
CA ASP A 164 -9.09 8.01 2.38
C ASP A 164 -9.79 6.98 3.29
N ILE A 165 -10.07 5.79 2.78
CA ILE A 165 -10.77 4.75 3.55
C ILE A 165 -10.01 4.52 4.86
N ASP A 166 -10.73 4.67 5.98
CA ASP A 166 -10.23 4.54 7.36
C ASP A 166 -8.97 5.36 7.69
N SER A 167 -8.74 6.46 6.96
CA SER A 167 -7.57 7.30 7.18
C SER A 167 -7.71 8.75 6.75
N LEU A 168 -6.90 9.59 7.38
CA LEU A 168 -6.68 10.98 7.02
C LEU A 168 -5.24 11.14 6.55
N ILE A 169 -5.01 11.83 5.44
CA ILE A 169 -3.70 11.90 4.78
C ILE A 169 -3.28 13.35 4.65
N LYS A 170 -2.13 13.69 5.24
CA LYS A 170 -1.43 14.96 5.00
C LYS A 170 -0.41 14.78 3.88
N VAL A 171 -0.52 15.55 2.80
CA VAL A 171 0.36 15.45 1.63
C VAL A 171 1.35 16.62 1.58
N TYR A 172 2.61 16.30 1.30
CA TYR A 172 3.71 17.23 1.10
C TYR A 172 4.17 17.16 -0.37
N PRO A 173 3.85 18.19 -1.17
CA PRO A 173 4.35 18.28 -2.53
C PRO A 173 5.86 18.60 -2.53
N PRO A 174 6.62 18.17 -3.56
CA PRO A 174 8.08 18.33 -3.59
C PRO A 174 8.57 19.76 -3.36
N LYS A 175 7.89 20.77 -3.94
CA LYS A 175 8.26 22.18 -3.75
C LYS A 175 8.21 22.64 -2.29
N LYS A 176 7.33 22.02 -1.48
CA LYS A 176 7.22 22.32 -0.05
C LYS A 176 8.34 21.65 0.74
N VAL A 177 8.84 20.52 0.27
CA VAL A 177 9.91 19.74 0.90
C VAL A 177 11.24 20.49 0.89
N ASP A 178 11.55 21.20 -0.19
CA ASP A 178 12.86 21.86 -0.39
C ASP A 178 13.26 22.82 0.74
N ASN A 179 12.30 23.36 1.49
CA ASN A 179 12.52 24.31 2.59
C ASN A 179 12.04 23.80 3.96
N LEU A 180 11.64 22.53 4.06
CA LEU A 180 11.04 21.98 5.28
C LEU A 180 12.12 21.50 6.24
N THR A 181 12.13 22.03 7.47
CA THR A 181 12.98 21.51 8.55
C THR A 181 12.28 20.41 9.33
N ILE A 182 13.05 19.61 10.07
CA ILE A 182 12.49 18.55 10.93
C ILE A 182 11.57 19.10 12.02
N GLU A 183 11.88 20.28 12.58
CA GLU A 183 11.05 20.95 13.59
C GLU A 183 9.76 21.51 12.98
N GLN A 184 9.81 22.04 11.75
CA GLN A 184 8.61 22.46 11.02
C GLN A 184 7.71 21.26 10.71
N LEU A 185 8.30 20.15 10.25
CA LEU A 185 7.55 18.91 10.03
C LEU A 185 6.86 18.45 11.31
N LYS A 186 7.58 18.42 12.44
CA LYS A 186 7.00 18.06 13.74
C LYS A 186 5.83 18.97 14.12
N ALA A 187 5.98 20.29 13.97
CA ALA A 187 4.92 21.25 14.26
C ALA A 187 3.69 21.03 13.38
N GLU A 188 3.87 20.78 12.09
CA GLU A 188 2.78 20.48 11.17
C GLU A 188 2.07 19.15 11.48
N LEU A 189 2.81 18.11 11.92
CA LEU A 189 2.23 16.84 12.35
C LEU A 189 1.41 16.99 13.65
N ILE A 190 1.86 17.85 14.58
CA ILE A 190 1.11 18.17 15.79
C ILE A 190 -0.20 18.88 15.42
N GLN A 191 -0.13 19.88 14.53
CA GLN A 191 -1.34 20.55 14.02
C GLN A 191 -2.28 19.55 13.32
N PHE A 192 -1.72 18.62 12.56
CA PHE A 192 -2.50 17.56 11.91
C PHE A 192 -3.23 16.68 12.93
N ALA A 193 -2.58 16.29 14.02
CA ALA A 193 -3.20 15.55 15.12
C ALA A 193 -4.30 16.37 15.84
N GLN A 194 -4.07 17.67 16.02
CA GLN A 194 -5.07 18.57 16.59
C GLN A 194 -6.32 18.71 15.72
N VAL A 195 -6.18 18.79 14.40
CA VAL A 195 -7.32 18.80 13.47
C VAL A 195 -8.17 17.55 13.65
N MET A 196 -7.55 16.37 13.71
CA MET A 196 -8.26 15.10 13.93
C MET A 196 -9.05 15.12 15.25
N ARG A 197 -8.43 15.62 16.32
CA ARG A 197 -9.07 15.72 17.64
C ARG A 197 -10.23 16.71 17.64
N LEU A 198 -10.06 17.90 17.05
CA LEU A 198 -11.10 18.95 17.00
C LEU A 198 -12.32 18.50 16.22
N GLU A 199 -12.12 17.71 15.16
CA GLU A 199 -13.19 17.19 14.33
C GLU A 199 -13.77 15.86 14.84
N ASN A 200 -13.34 15.39 16.01
CA ASN A 200 -13.81 14.17 16.68
C ASN A 200 -13.53 12.87 15.91
N PHE A 201 -12.41 12.81 15.18
CA PHE A 201 -11.93 11.54 14.64
C PHE A 201 -11.40 10.65 15.77
N GLU A 202 -11.76 9.38 15.79
CA GLU A 202 -11.23 8.43 16.77
C GLU A 202 -9.99 7.72 16.21
N PRO A 203 -8.95 7.46 17.02
CA PRO A 203 -7.83 6.63 16.58
C PRO A 203 -8.28 5.21 16.21
N LEU A 204 -7.69 4.66 15.14
CA LEU A 204 -7.90 3.27 14.76
C LEU A 204 -6.69 2.40 15.14
N ASP A 205 -6.94 1.35 15.91
CA ASP A 205 -5.91 0.35 16.26
C ASP A 205 -5.62 -0.61 15.11
N ARG A 206 -4.39 -1.16 15.09
CA ARG A 206 -3.98 -2.17 14.10
C ARG A 206 -4.73 -3.48 14.32
N THR A 207 -5.60 -3.84 13.36
CA THR A 207 -6.14 -5.21 13.21
C THR A 207 -5.20 -6.08 12.39
#